data_AF-A0A815KX87-F1
#
_entry.id   AF-A0A815KX87-F1
#
_cell.length_a   1.000
_cell.length_b   1.000
_cell.length_c   1.000
_cell.angle_alpha   90.00
_cell.angle_beta   90.00
_cell.angle_gamma   90.00
#
_symmetry.space_group_name_H-M   'P 1'
#
loop_
_entity.id
_entity.type
_entity.pdbx_description
1 polymer ?
#
loop_
_entity_poly.entity_id
_entity_poly.type
_entity_poly.pdbx_seq_one_letter_code
_entity_poly.pdbx_strand_id
1 'polypeptide(L)'
;MVWPEVEQALTQHRYELVLSGDKLTKYLEEKNQLDETIWKLKRLNFLEISFCPSVEEISNDIGKLVHLSTLTLISTKLTKLPSEIKNLENLRHVNLSNNQLKSLDEDLFLKLSHLETLNLSHNLLESFPKFSTENKKLAILNLSHNQLVDLPDFPVELDNLSHVDLSSNQFQDFPTTLLQLNSLKTIIIDSNQLVEIPAQLSQLHKLKELRFKSNPLKDNRLKKLMEQDKLKPVLEYLAKQWNEQQKSTTSKPAQKKQPQQQQQQQAEATEQVQNKIEVLHFDQEGDLKGRQITILPRVINVRPHLLCCIVRNVDLATTGNLKKFLNLQNELHDDICQKRTLATIGTHDLSLISGHLVYDARDPDEIGLVPLGKGPKLVSARDFYDQLCRDAEHERKLKKRNQLSGLNKYLTLLQDQTNFPCLSDQERYVISLPPLTNAERSKLSSTTDSIFIEITSGQSMDICRRVMDALLRQMIQNDLGKKSNESNIRQILTLQQTKVVDDKGQLKTTFPSRTDLDWIEISQGSIAIERLYSDK
;
A
#
# COMPACT_ATOMS: atom_id res chain seq x y z
N MET A 1 -42.67 -5.48 27.12
CA MET A 1 -43.57 -6.36 26.35
C MET A 1 -42.79 -6.74 25.11
N VAL A 2 -42.68 -8.02 24.81
CA VAL A 2 -41.93 -8.52 23.66
C VAL A 2 -42.73 -8.22 22.39
N TRP A 3 -42.09 -7.77 21.31
CA TRP A 3 -42.78 -7.54 20.05
C TRP A 3 -43.29 -8.88 19.48
N PRO A 4 -44.54 -8.97 18.99
CA PRO A 4 -45.14 -10.22 18.54
C PRO A 4 -44.29 -10.99 17.51
N GLU A 5 -43.64 -10.27 16.59
CA GLU A 5 -42.75 -10.84 15.58
C GLU A 5 -41.48 -11.44 16.20
N VAL A 6 -40.94 -10.81 17.25
CA VAL A 6 -39.77 -11.28 17.99
C VAL A 6 -40.12 -12.51 18.84
N GLU A 7 -41.28 -12.49 19.49
CA GLU A 7 -41.80 -13.64 20.24
C GLU A 7 -42.07 -14.83 19.32
N GLN A 8 -42.66 -14.59 18.15
CA GLN A 8 -42.88 -15.61 17.13
C GLN A 8 -41.55 -16.19 16.62
N ALA A 9 -40.55 -15.34 16.33
CA ALA A 9 -39.23 -15.81 15.91
C ALA A 9 -38.54 -16.66 16.99
N LEU A 10 -38.72 -16.28 18.27
CA LEU A 10 -38.15 -17.00 19.41
C LEU A 10 -38.79 -18.37 19.61
N THR A 11 -40.12 -18.42 19.61
CA THR A 11 -40.91 -19.65 19.85
C THR A 11 -40.83 -20.63 18.70
N GLN A 12 -40.78 -20.15 17.46
CA GLN A 12 -40.70 -20.99 16.25
C GLN A 12 -39.26 -21.25 15.78
N HIS A 13 -38.26 -20.76 16.51
CA HIS A 13 -36.84 -20.92 16.17
C HIS A 13 -36.49 -20.48 14.74
N ARG A 14 -37.01 -19.31 14.32
CA ARG A 14 -36.76 -18.77 12.98
C ARG A 14 -35.31 -18.30 12.82
N TYR A 15 -34.84 -18.36 11.58
CA TYR A 15 -33.52 -17.88 11.16
C TYR A 15 -33.56 -16.47 10.57
N GLU A 16 -34.75 -15.89 10.43
CA GLU A 16 -34.97 -14.61 9.77
C GLU A 16 -35.90 -13.73 10.60
N LEU A 17 -35.58 -12.45 10.67
CA LEU A 17 -36.41 -11.43 11.30
C LEU A 17 -36.42 -10.17 10.44
N VAL A 18 -37.62 -9.72 10.07
CA VAL A 18 -37.86 -8.47 9.33
C VAL A 18 -38.72 -7.58 10.20
N LEU A 19 -38.23 -6.38 10.49
CA LEU A 19 -38.93 -5.35 11.24
C LEU A 19 -38.92 -4.07 10.40
N SER A 20 -40.05 -3.72 9.80
CA SER A 20 -40.10 -2.64 8.82
C SER A 20 -41.34 -1.75 8.90
N GLY A 21 -41.17 -0.46 8.60
CA GLY A 21 -42.25 0.49 8.33
C GLY A 21 -43.11 0.86 9.55
N ASP A 22 -44.36 1.29 9.29
CA ASP A 22 -45.25 1.90 10.29
C ASP A 22 -45.52 1.04 11.53
N LYS A 23 -45.44 -0.29 11.40
CA LYS A 23 -45.60 -1.21 12.54
C LYS A 23 -44.50 -1.02 13.57
N LEU A 24 -43.26 -0.98 13.10
CA LEU A 24 -42.09 -0.78 13.95
C LEU A 24 -42.07 0.65 14.51
N THR A 25 -42.48 1.66 13.74
CA THR A 25 -42.65 3.03 14.23
C THR A 25 -43.62 3.10 15.42
N LYS A 26 -44.78 2.45 15.34
CA LYS A 26 -45.74 2.37 16.45
C LYS A 26 -45.15 1.72 17.70
N TYR A 27 -44.41 0.63 17.52
CA TYR A 27 -43.74 -0.03 18.65
C TYR A 27 -42.69 0.87 19.32
N LEU A 28 -41.99 1.70 18.53
CA LEU A 28 -40.99 2.64 19.04
C LEU A 28 -41.64 3.87 19.70
N GLU A 29 -42.77 4.36 19.22
CA GLU A 29 -43.51 5.47 19.87
C GLU A 29 -43.92 5.14 21.32
N GLU A 30 -44.20 3.88 21.63
CA GLU A 30 -44.60 3.45 22.98
C GLU A 30 -43.43 3.31 23.97
N LYS A 31 -42.20 3.07 23.49
CA LYS A 31 -41.05 2.66 24.33
C LYS A 31 -39.78 3.48 24.13
N ASN A 32 -39.68 4.24 23.05
CA ASN A 32 -38.52 5.02 22.66
C ASN A 32 -37.21 4.20 22.56
N GLN A 33 -37.29 2.87 22.42
CA GLN A 33 -36.14 1.98 22.27
C GLN A 33 -36.52 0.69 21.53
N LEU A 34 -35.53 0.08 20.87
CA LEU A 34 -35.65 -1.26 20.28
C LEU A 34 -35.89 -2.34 21.34
N ASP A 35 -36.64 -3.38 20.99
CA ASP A 35 -36.85 -4.53 21.87
C ASP A 35 -35.55 -5.33 22.04
N GLU A 36 -34.98 -5.29 23.24
CA GLU A 36 -33.73 -6.00 23.57
C GLU A 36 -33.85 -7.53 23.45
N THR A 37 -35.06 -8.08 23.39
CA THR A 37 -35.24 -9.51 23.19
C THR A 37 -34.87 -9.98 21.78
N ILE A 38 -34.74 -9.07 20.81
CA ILE A 38 -34.18 -9.36 19.48
C ILE A 38 -32.80 -10.03 19.63
N TRP A 39 -31.98 -9.55 20.57
CA TRP A 39 -30.62 -10.03 20.80
C TRP A 39 -30.54 -11.43 21.42
N LYS A 40 -31.68 -12.00 21.84
CA LYS A 40 -31.77 -13.39 22.31
C LYS A 40 -31.90 -14.39 21.16
N LEU A 41 -32.20 -13.93 19.94
CA LEU A 41 -32.39 -14.76 18.74
C LEU A 41 -31.05 -15.18 18.13
N LYS A 42 -30.21 -15.90 18.89
CA LYS A 42 -28.83 -16.26 18.50
C LYS A 42 -28.70 -17.06 17.20
N ARG A 43 -29.80 -17.64 16.69
CA ARG A 43 -29.86 -18.44 15.46
C ARG A 43 -30.15 -17.63 14.20
N LEU A 44 -30.35 -16.31 14.30
CA LEU A 44 -30.64 -15.51 13.12
C LEU A 44 -29.48 -15.55 12.12
N ASN A 45 -29.85 -15.80 10.86
CA ASN A 45 -29.00 -15.67 9.68
C ASN A 45 -29.31 -14.37 8.93
N PHE A 46 -30.54 -13.88 9.02
CA PHE A 46 -31.02 -12.66 8.35
C PHE A 46 -31.72 -11.75 9.36
N LEU A 47 -31.28 -10.49 9.42
CA LEU A 47 -31.93 -9.44 10.19
C LEU A 47 -32.13 -8.21 9.30
N GLU A 48 -33.38 -7.78 9.17
CA GLU A 48 -33.73 -6.51 8.55
C GLU A 48 -34.46 -5.61 9.56
N ILE A 49 -33.97 -4.39 9.70
CA ILE A 49 -34.64 -3.29 10.38
C ILE A 49 -34.68 -2.13 9.38
N SER A 50 -35.84 -1.79 8.84
CA SER A 50 -35.94 -0.84 7.73
C SER A 50 -37.07 0.17 7.85
N PHE A 51 -36.89 1.34 7.23
CA PHE A 51 -37.89 2.41 7.12
C PHE A 51 -38.46 2.88 8.47
N CYS A 52 -37.58 3.12 9.44
CA CYS A 52 -37.96 3.53 10.79
C CYS A 52 -37.07 4.66 11.29
N PRO A 53 -37.46 5.92 11.04
CA PRO A 53 -36.64 7.09 11.33
C PRO A 53 -36.47 7.39 12.82
N SER A 54 -37.13 6.63 13.71
CA SER A 54 -37.03 6.75 15.17
C SER A 54 -35.95 5.85 15.77
N VAL A 55 -35.42 4.89 14.99
CA VAL A 55 -34.19 4.21 15.38
C VAL A 55 -33.07 5.20 15.11
N GLU A 56 -32.21 5.46 16.09
CA GLU A 56 -31.02 6.31 15.92
C GLU A 56 -29.73 5.57 16.33
N GLU A 57 -29.90 4.49 17.09
CA GLU A 57 -28.84 3.68 17.66
C GLU A 57 -29.24 2.20 17.74
N ILE A 58 -28.25 1.31 17.57
CA ILE A 58 -28.37 -0.13 17.77
C ILE A 58 -27.49 -0.50 18.95
N SER A 59 -28.00 -1.33 19.85
CA SER A 59 -27.25 -1.82 21.01
C SER A 59 -26.06 -2.68 20.58
N ASN A 60 -24.98 -2.63 21.36
CA ASN A 60 -23.81 -3.52 21.24
C ASN A 60 -24.17 -5.00 21.36
N ASP A 61 -25.34 -5.32 21.91
CA ASP A 61 -25.86 -6.68 21.97
C ASP A 61 -26.11 -7.32 20.60
N ILE A 62 -26.12 -6.56 19.50
CA ILE A 62 -26.13 -7.12 18.14
C ILE A 62 -24.98 -8.11 17.92
N GLY A 63 -23.84 -7.92 18.59
CA GLY A 63 -22.70 -8.84 18.54
C GLY A 63 -22.99 -10.25 19.06
N LYS A 64 -24.12 -10.47 19.76
CA LYS A 64 -24.57 -11.81 20.20
C LYS A 64 -25.14 -12.65 19.05
N LEU A 65 -25.49 -12.04 17.92
CA LEU A 65 -26.08 -12.71 16.76
C LEU A 65 -25.00 -13.32 15.85
N VAL A 66 -24.08 -14.11 16.41
CA VAL A 66 -22.85 -14.59 15.74
C VAL A 66 -23.07 -15.42 14.47
N HIS A 67 -24.28 -15.91 14.22
CA HIS A 67 -24.65 -16.66 13.01
C HIS A 67 -25.19 -15.78 11.89
N LEU A 68 -25.28 -14.47 12.11
CA LEU A 68 -25.83 -13.55 11.12
C LEU A 68 -24.97 -13.52 9.86
N SER A 69 -25.63 -13.72 8.72
CA SER A 69 -25.00 -13.70 7.40
C SER A 69 -25.46 -12.49 6.58
N THR A 70 -26.70 -12.03 6.79
CA THR A 70 -27.24 -10.83 6.16
C THR A 70 -27.75 -9.85 7.22
N LEU A 71 -27.26 -8.62 7.15
CA LEU A 71 -27.71 -7.52 8.00
C LEU A 71 -28.14 -6.34 7.13
N THR A 72 -29.40 -5.93 7.32
CA THR A 72 -30.02 -4.84 6.60
C THR A 72 -30.56 -3.81 7.59
N LEU A 73 -29.93 -2.65 7.68
CA LEU A 73 -30.37 -1.51 8.48
C LEU A 73 -30.55 -0.31 7.54
N ILE A 74 -31.73 -0.17 6.95
CA ILE A 74 -31.98 0.83 5.88
C ILE A 74 -32.93 1.90 6.37
N SER A 75 -32.63 3.17 6.15
CA SER A 75 -33.56 4.27 6.49
C SER A 75 -33.91 4.30 7.99
N THR A 76 -32.91 4.07 8.84
CA THR A 76 -33.00 4.00 10.30
C THR A 76 -32.19 5.10 10.99
N LYS A 77 -32.00 6.27 10.34
CA LYS A 77 -31.25 7.46 10.83
C LYS A 77 -29.99 7.19 11.68
N LEU A 78 -29.31 6.05 11.50
CA LEU A 78 -28.24 5.63 12.39
C LEU A 78 -27.09 6.61 12.29
N THR A 79 -26.66 7.14 13.43
CA THR A 79 -25.52 8.08 13.47
C THR A 79 -24.20 7.37 13.68
N LYS A 80 -24.24 6.19 14.32
CA LYS A 80 -23.07 5.33 14.59
C LYS A 80 -23.45 3.86 14.47
N LEU A 81 -22.46 3.05 14.10
CA LEU A 81 -22.56 1.60 14.11
C LEU A 81 -22.01 1.09 15.46
N PRO A 82 -22.66 0.11 16.13
CA PRO A 82 -22.14 -0.45 17.37
C PRO A 82 -20.81 -1.19 17.13
N SER A 83 -19.84 -0.99 18.02
CA SER A 83 -18.48 -1.54 17.87
C SER A 83 -18.43 -3.06 17.87
N GLU A 84 -19.42 -3.72 18.49
CA GLU A 84 -19.52 -5.18 18.56
C GLU A 84 -19.97 -5.84 17.24
N ILE A 85 -20.36 -5.05 16.23
CA ILE A 85 -20.72 -5.59 14.91
C ILE A 85 -19.55 -6.35 14.25
N LYS A 86 -18.30 -6.00 14.62
CA LYS A 86 -17.09 -6.70 14.16
C LYS A 86 -17.00 -8.15 14.59
N ASN A 87 -17.79 -8.57 15.59
CA ASN A 87 -17.83 -9.97 16.03
C ASN A 87 -18.75 -10.84 15.15
N LEU A 88 -19.46 -10.24 14.20
CA LEU A 88 -20.35 -10.95 13.28
C LEU A 88 -19.55 -11.49 12.07
N GLU A 89 -18.59 -12.37 12.34
CA GLU A 89 -17.59 -12.86 11.36
C GLU A 89 -18.20 -13.61 10.16
N ASN A 90 -19.45 -14.05 10.27
CA ASN A 90 -20.20 -14.75 9.22
C ASN A 90 -20.97 -13.82 8.26
N LEU A 91 -20.90 -12.50 8.46
CA LEU A 91 -21.57 -11.53 7.59
C LEU A 91 -21.02 -11.61 6.16
N ARG A 92 -21.95 -11.74 5.22
CA ARG A 92 -21.72 -11.77 3.78
C ARG A 92 -22.35 -10.57 3.10
N HIS A 93 -23.56 -10.21 3.53
CA HIS A 93 -24.32 -9.12 2.92
C HIS A 93 -24.68 -8.08 3.97
N VAL A 94 -24.13 -6.88 3.81
CA VAL A 94 -24.37 -5.77 4.73
C VAL A 94 -24.92 -4.59 3.95
N ASN A 95 -26.12 -4.15 4.31
CA ASN A 95 -26.74 -2.96 3.75
C ASN A 95 -27.11 -2.00 4.89
N LEU A 96 -26.38 -0.88 4.94
CA LEU A 96 -26.53 0.20 5.91
C LEU A 96 -26.90 1.51 5.21
N SER A 97 -27.55 1.42 4.04
CA SER A 97 -27.86 2.59 3.21
C SER A 97 -28.94 3.49 3.82
N ASN A 98 -28.92 4.77 3.42
CA ASN A 98 -29.89 5.78 3.88
C ASN A 98 -29.88 5.97 5.40
N ASN A 99 -28.70 6.05 6.01
CA ASN A 99 -28.53 6.41 7.42
C ASN A 99 -27.77 7.75 7.54
N GLN A 100 -27.25 8.07 8.72
CA GLN A 100 -26.51 9.29 9.01
C GLN A 100 -25.11 8.97 9.54
N LEU A 101 -24.53 7.84 9.13
CA LEU A 101 -23.22 7.40 9.58
C LEU A 101 -22.15 8.40 9.12
N LYS A 102 -21.41 8.96 10.07
CA LYS A 102 -20.30 9.90 9.78
C LYS A 102 -18.94 9.23 9.69
N SER A 103 -18.77 8.15 10.46
CA SER A 103 -17.55 7.36 10.49
C SER A 103 -17.88 5.90 10.80
N LEU A 104 -16.91 5.03 10.54
CA LEU A 104 -16.90 3.62 10.90
C LEU A 104 -15.65 3.34 11.74
N ASP A 105 -15.69 2.30 12.57
CA ASP A 105 -14.52 1.90 13.34
C ASP A 105 -13.38 1.44 12.40
N GLU A 106 -12.15 1.88 12.68
CA GLU A 106 -10.96 1.58 11.87
C GLU A 106 -10.65 0.07 11.75
N ASP A 107 -11.07 -0.72 12.75
CA ASP A 107 -10.86 -2.17 12.79
C ASP A 107 -12.07 -2.98 12.31
N LEU A 108 -13.14 -2.32 11.84
CA LEU A 108 -14.42 -2.96 11.47
C LEU A 108 -14.22 -4.11 10.48
N PHE A 109 -13.49 -3.86 9.38
CA PHE A 109 -13.32 -4.84 8.31
C PHE A 109 -12.21 -5.86 8.57
N LEU A 110 -11.42 -5.72 9.65
CA LEU A 110 -10.36 -6.68 10.00
C LEU A 110 -10.91 -8.06 10.37
N LYS A 111 -12.14 -8.12 10.88
CA LYS A 111 -12.79 -9.38 11.29
C LYS A 111 -13.85 -9.89 10.30
N LEU A 112 -14.41 -9.02 9.46
CA LEU A 112 -15.48 -9.35 8.51
C LEU A 112 -14.94 -10.00 7.22
N SER A 113 -14.18 -11.08 7.35
CA SER A 113 -13.51 -11.78 6.23
C SER A 113 -14.48 -12.47 5.25
N HIS A 114 -15.74 -12.68 5.65
CA HIS A 114 -16.77 -13.31 4.82
C HIS A 114 -17.56 -12.32 3.94
N LEU A 115 -17.29 -11.02 4.06
CA LEU A 115 -18.08 -9.99 3.41
C LEU A 115 -18.01 -10.12 1.88
N GLU A 116 -19.16 -10.20 1.22
CA GLU A 116 -19.33 -10.32 -0.23
C GLU A 116 -19.93 -9.03 -0.82
N THR A 117 -20.86 -8.39 -0.11
CA THR A 117 -21.50 -7.15 -0.54
C THR A 117 -21.62 -6.15 0.60
N LEU A 118 -21.14 -4.93 0.38
CA LEU A 118 -21.24 -3.83 1.32
C LEU A 118 -21.92 -2.63 0.66
N ASN A 119 -23.06 -2.23 1.21
CA ASN A 119 -23.76 -1.01 0.81
C ASN A 119 -23.83 -0.02 1.97
N LEU A 120 -23.15 1.11 1.81
CA LEU A 120 -23.14 2.26 2.71
C LEU A 120 -23.63 3.53 1.99
N SER A 121 -24.35 3.38 0.88
CA SER A 121 -24.81 4.53 0.10
C SER A 121 -25.74 5.44 0.89
N HIS A 122 -25.78 6.73 0.59
CA HIS A 122 -26.63 7.71 1.28
C HIS A 122 -26.36 7.74 2.79
N ASN A 123 -25.11 8.02 3.13
CA ASN A 123 -24.67 8.29 4.50
C ASN A 123 -23.92 9.64 4.52
N LEU A 124 -23.22 9.92 5.61
CA LEU A 124 -22.45 11.16 5.80
C LEU A 124 -20.96 10.82 6.02
N LEU A 125 -20.47 9.72 5.44
CA LEU A 125 -19.10 9.26 5.68
C LEU A 125 -18.08 10.25 5.13
N GLU A 126 -17.21 10.74 6.00
CA GLU A 126 -16.09 11.63 5.65
C GLU A 126 -14.80 10.83 5.37
N SER A 127 -14.67 9.65 5.99
CA SER A 127 -13.60 8.69 5.77
C SER A 127 -14.13 7.27 5.68
N PHE A 128 -13.30 6.37 5.13
CA PHE A 128 -13.61 4.95 5.03
C PHE A 128 -12.44 4.12 5.59
N PRO A 129 -12.69 3.13 6.47
CA PRO A 129 -11.61 2.38 7.10
C PRO A 129 -11.03 1.33 6.13
N LYS A 130 -9.77 0.95 6.37
CA LYS A 130 -9.05 0.03 5.48
C LYS A 130 -9.63 -1.39 5.53
N PHE A 131 -9.56 -2.08 4.40
CA PHE A 131 -9.77 -3.53 4.35
C PHE A 131 -8.50 -4.27 4.79
N SER A 132 -8.69 -5.49 5.29
CA SER A 132 -7.62 -6.45 5.52
C SER A 132 -7.36 -7.31 4.28
N THR A 133 -6.21 -7.98 4.24
CA THR A 133 -5.87 -8.98 3.22
C THR A 133 -6.79 -10.21 3.23
N GLU A 134 -7.64 -10.36 4.25
CA GLU A 134 -8.59 -11.47 4.38
C GLU A 134 -9.96 -11.17 3.74
N ASN A 135 -10.27 -9.93 3.35
CA ASN A 135 -11.56 -9.55 2.75
C ASN A 135 -11.67 -9.96 1.25
N LYS A 136 -11.10 -11.11 0.88
CA LYS A 136 -10.96 -11.60 -0.50
C LYS A 136 -12.31 -11.88 -1.18
N LYS A 137 -13.39 -12.02 -0.42
CA LYS A 137 -14.74 -12.33 -0.93
C LYS A 137 -15.53 -11.11 -1.37
N LEU A 138 -15.08 -9.91 -1.02
CA LEU A 138 -15.83 -8.69 -1.32
C LEU A 138 -15.92 -8.51 -2.84
N ALA A 139 -17.15 -8.44 -3.35
CA ALA A 139 -17.45 -8.38 -4.77
C ALA A 139 -18.10 -7.05 -5.18
N ILE A 140 -18.88 -6.45 -4.26
CA ILE A 140 -19.67 -5.24 -4.49
C ILE A 140 -19.43 -4.28 -3.31
N LEU A 141 -18.99 -3.07 -3.63
CA LEU A 141 -18.82 -1.97 -2.68
C LEU A 141 -19.59 -0.75 -3.19
N ASN A 142 -20.60 -0.31 -2.44
CA ASN A 142 -21.34 0.92 -2.74
C ASN A 142 -21.14 1.93 -1.61
N LEU A 143 -20.47 3.04 -1.94
CA LEU A 143 -20.22 4.19 -1.07
C LEU A 143 -20.83 5.47 -1.66
N SER A 144 -21.80 5.36 -2.57
CA SER A 144 -22.38 6.54 -3.23
C SER A 144 -23.10 7.47 -2.24
N HIS A 145 -23.25 8.75 -2.59
CA HIS A 145 -23.93 9.74 -1.75
C HIS A 145 -23.36 9.79 -0.32
N ASN A 146 -22.06 10.05 -0.22
CA ASN A 146 -21.34 10.28 1.04
C ASN A 146 -20.54 11.60 0.93
N GLN A 147 -19.61 11.84 1.87
CA GLN A 147 -18.75 13.03 1.92
C GLN A 147 -17.27 12.64 1.78
N LEU A 148 -17.00 11.52 1.10
CA LEU A 148 -15.63 10.99 0.97
C LEU A 148 -14.82 11.88 0.03
N VAL A 149 -13.61 12.23 0.47
CA VAL A 149 -12.61 12.96 -0.33
C VAL A 149 -11.53 12.02 -0.88
N ASP A 150 -11.30 10.89 -0.21
CA ASP A 150 -10.34 9.85 -0.60
C ASP A 150 -10.79 8.46 -0.10
N LEU A 151 -10.13 7.41 -0.57
CA LEU A 151 -10.25 6.04 -0.07
C LEU A 151 -8.93 5.61 0.58
N PRO A 152 -8.99 4.73 1.60
CA PRO A 152 -7.77 4.12 2.12
C PRO A 152 -7.12 3.21 1.07
N ASP A 153 -5.86 2.86 1.29
CA ASP A 153 -5.20 1.84 0.48
C ASP A 153 -5.95 0.50 0.60
N PHE A 154 -6.41 0.00 -0.55
CA PHE A 154 -7.08 -1.28 -0.65
C PHE A 154 -6.00 -2.35 -0.87
N PRO A 155 -6.09 -3.51 -0.19
CA PRO A 155 -5.19 -4.61 -0.44
C PRO A 155 -5.39 -5.14 -1.87
N VAL A 156 -4.28 -5.51 -2.53
CA VAL A 156 -4.31 -6.08 -3.89
C VAL A 156 -5.10 -7.40 -3.91
N GLU A 157 -5.19 -8.07 -2.76
CA GLU A 157 -5.92 -9.32 -2.53
C GLU A 157 -7.47 -9.21 -2.61
N LEU A 158 -8.04 -8.02 -2.88
CA LEU A 158 -9.46 -7.86 -3.21
C LEU A 158 -9.79 -8.39 -4.63
N ASP A 159 -9.37 -9.63 -4.90
CA ASP A 159 -9.42 -10.30 -6.21
C ASP A 159 -10.85 -10.52 -6.74
N ASN A 160 -11.87 -10.41 -5.88
CA ASN A 160 -13.27 -10.53 -6.28
C ASN A 160 -13.97 -9.19 -6.44
N LEU A 161 -13.37 -8.07 -6.03
CA LEU A 161 -14.04 -6.77 -6.08
C LEU A 161 -14.26 -6.38 -7.53
N SER A 162 -15.52 -6.37 -7.94
CA SER A 162 -15.90 -6.25 -9.35
C SER A 162 -16.75 -5.02 -9.62
N HIS A 163 -17.44 -4.49 -8.60
CA HIS A 163 -18.30 -3.33 -8.71
C HIS A 163 -17.99 -2.36 -7.57
N VAL A 164 -17.66 -1.12 -7.94
CA VAL A 164 -17.42 -0.02 -7.00
C VAL A 164 -18.23 1.20 -7.45
N ASP A 165 -19.08 1.70 -6.56
CA ASP A 165 -19.83 2.94 -6.75
C ASP A 165 -19.42 3.99 -5.71
N LEU A 166 -18.86 5.08 -6.19
CA LEU A 166 -18.38 6.26 -5.47
C LEU A 166 -19.10 7.53 -5.92
N SER A 167 -20.23 7.39 -6.62
CA SER A 167 -20.97 8.54 -7.14
C SER A 167 -21.43 9.49 -6.03
N SER A 168 -21.54 10.78 -6.34
CA SER A 168 -22.01 11.80 -5.39
C SER A 168 -21.20 11.83 -4.09
N ASN A 169 -19.88 12.00 -4.23
CA ASN A 169 -18.93 12.23 -3.15
C ASN A 169 -18.16 13.54 -3.39
N GLN A 170 -17.01 13.72 -2.74
CA GLN A 170 -16.18 14.92 -2.82
C GLN A 170 -14.77 14.62 -3.36
N PHE A 171 -14.61 13.55 -4.16
CA PHE A 171 -13.32 13.19 -4.75
C PHE A 171 -12.84 14.27 -5.72
N GLN A 172 -11.69 14.88 -5.43
CA GLN A 172 -11.01 15.83 -6.32
C GLN A 172 -10.09 15.11 -7.32
N ASP A 173 -9.50 14.01 -6.88
CA ASP A 173 -8.65 13.13 -7.68
C ASP A 173 -9.27 11.74 -7.80
N PHE A 174 -8.94 11.04 -8.89
CA PHE A 174 -9.40 9.67 -9.07
C PHE A 174 -8.67 8.76 -8.05
N PRO A 175 -9.39 7.92 -7.28
CA PRO A 175 -8.78 7.07 -6.26
C PRO A 175 -7.88 6.01 -6.89
N THR A 176 -6.56 6.24 -6.83
CA THR A 176 -5.55 5.40 -7.49
C THR A 176 -5.48 3.99 -6.90
N THR A 177 -5.95 3.80 -5.67
CA THR A 177 -6.16 2.50 -5.03
C THR A 177 -7.03 1.54 -5.85
N LEU A 178 -7.93 2.04 -6.72
CA LEU A 178 -8.72 1.20 -7.63
C LEU A 178 -7.91 0.69 -8.82
N LEU A 179 -6.81 1.34 -9.18
CA LEU A 179 -6.01 0.99 -10.37
C LEU A 179 -5.21 -0.30 -10.19
N GLN A 180 -4.99 -0.74 -8.95
CA GLN A 180 -4.32 -2.01 -8.64
C GLN A 180 -5.25 -3.23 -8.69
N LEU A 181 -6.58 -3.01 -8.75
CA LEU A 181 -7.60 -4.06 -8.65
C LEU A 181 -8.00 -4.59 -10.04
N ASN A 182 -7.26 -5.59 -10.51
CA ASN A 182 -7.43 -6.21 -11.83
C ASN A 182 -8.78 -6.94 -12.03
N SER A 183 -9.58 -7.09 -10.96
CA SER A 183 -10.89 -7.73 -10.91
C SER A 183 -12.05 -6.80 -11.24
N LEU A 184 -11.84 -5.48 -11.21
CA LEU A 184 -12.87 -4.47 -11.42
C LEU A 184 -13.52 -4.58 -12.81
N LYS A 185 -14.85 -4.58 -12.80
CA LYS A 185 -15.71 -4.61 -14.00
C LYS A 185 -16.53 -3.34 -14.14
N THR A 186 -16.93 -2.73 -13.03
CA THR A 186 -17.74 -1.51 -13.02
C THR A 186 -17.16 -0.52 -12.03
N ILE A 187 -16.88 0.69 -12.49
CA ILE A 187 -16.49 1.83 -11.67
C ILE A 187 -17.45 2.97 -11.97
N ILE A 188 -18.17 3.43 -10.95
CA ILE A 188 -19.07 4.58 -11.03
C ILE A 188 -18.53 5.65 -10.08
N ILE A 189 -18.20 6.83 -10.62
CA ILE A 189 -17.69 7.98 -9.87
C ILE A 189 -18.34 9.28 -10.38
N ASP A 190 -19.60 9.17 -10.81
CA ASP A 190 -20.43 10.30 -11.26
C ASP A 190 -20.57 11.36 -10.15
N SER A 191 -20.73 12.63 -10.50
CA SER A 191 -21.02 13.73 -9.57
C SER A 191 -19.97 13.88 -8.46
N ASN A 192 -18.70 14.00 -8.84
CA ASN A 192 -17.58 14.30 -7.96
C ASN A 192 -16.89 15.61 -8.42
N GLN A 193 -15.69 15.88 -7.91
CA GLN A 193 -14.90 17.08 -8.23
C GLN A 193 -13.68 16.73 -9.09
N LEU A 194 -13.73 15.63 -9.83
CA LEU A 194 -12.62 15.14 -10.64
C LEU A 194 -12.27 16.12 -11.77
N VAL A 195 -11.02 16.55 -11.81
CA VAL A 195 -10.48 17.38 -12.89
C VAL A 195 -9.85 16.52 -13.99
N GLU A 196 -9.30 15.37 -13.65
CA GLU A 196 -8.64 14.46 -14.59
C GLU A 196 -9.04 12.99 -14.33
N ILE A 197 -8.93 12.17 -15.37
CA ILE A 197 -9.15 10.72 -15.30
C ILE A 197 -7.83 10.04 -15.70
N PRO A 198 -7.24 9.20 -14.85
CA PRO A 198 -5.92 8.63 -15.09
C PRO A 198 -5.94 7.69 -16.30
N ALA A 199 -4.95 7.85 -17.19
CA ALA A 199 -4.80 7.03 -18.39
C ALA A 199 -4.53 5.54 -18.05
N GLN A 200 -4.01 5.27 -16.84
CA GLN A 200 -3.85 3.95 -16.23
C GLN A 200 -5.14 3.12 -16.23
N LEU A 201 -6.33 3.74 -16.21
CA LEU A 201 -7.61 3.02 -16.25
C LEU A 201 -7.75 2.12 -17.49
N SER A 202 -7.05 2.45 -18.58
CA SER A 202 -6.97 1.61 -19.77
C SER A 202 -6.33 0.23 -19.53
N GLN A 203 -5.57 0.06 -18.45
CA GLN A 203 -4.91 -1.19 -18.07
C GLN A 203 -5.84 -2.15 -17.31
N LEU A 204 -7.02 -1.71 -16.86
CA LEU A 204 -8.00 -2.57 -16.22
C LEU A 204 -8.72 -3.43 -17.27
N HIS A 205 -8.10 -4.54 -17.67
CA HIS A 205 -8.56 -5.40 -18.77
C HIS A 205 -9.95 -6.02 -18.57
N LYS A 206 -10.45 -6.08 -17.33
CA LYS A 206 -11.79 -6.60 -17.01
C LYS A 206 -12.87 -5.53 -16.94
N LEU A 207 -12.53 -4.25 -17.09
CA LEU A 207 -13.45 -3.13 -16.98
C LEU A 207 -14.46 -3.14 -18.14
N LYS A 208 -15.75 -3.17 -17.79
CA LYS A 208 -16.90 -3.24 -18.70
C LYS A 208 -17.79 -2.01 -18.62
N GLU A 209 -17.72 -1.27 -17.53
CA GLU A 209 -18.44 -0.02 -17.33
C GLU A 209 -17.58 0.97 -16.54
N LEU A 210 -17.50 2.20 -17.05
CA LEU A 210 -16.83 3.32 -16.40
C LEU A 210 -17.72 4.55 -16.56
N ARG A 211 -18.14 5.13 -15.43
CA ARG A 211 -18.98 6.32 -15.39
C ARG A 211 -18.34 7.39 -14.52
N PHE A 212 -18.18 8.60 -15.05
CA PHE A 212 -17.62 9.76 -14.37
C PHE A 212 -18.33 11.07 -14.77
N LYS A 213 -19.64 11.00 -15.05
CA LYS A 213 -20.50 12.13 -15.43
C LYS A 213 -20.53 13.18 -14.34
N SER A 214 -20.88 14.41 -14.70
CA SER A 214 -21.01 15.50 -13.73
C SER A 214 -19.74 15.76 -12.91
N ASN A 215 -18.57 15.62 -13.54
CA ASN A 215 -17.27 16.01 -12.99
C ASN A 215 -16.70 17.21 -13.76
N PRO A 216 -15.98 18.15 -13.11
CA PRO A 216 -15.39 19.33 -13.73
C PRO A 216 -14.12 19.00 -14.54
N LEU A 217 -14.19 17.99 -15.42
CA LEU A 217 -13.02 17.50 -16.16
C LEU A 217 -12.36 18.61 -17.00
N LYS A 218 -11.04 18.61 -17.07
CA LYS A 218 -10.30 19.51 -17.98
C LYS A 218 -10.37 19.05 -19.43
N ASP A 219 -10.43 17.74 -19.65
CA ASP A 219 -10.46 17.13 -20.98
C ASP A 219 -11.87 17.18 -21.61
N ASN A 220 -12.10 18.18 -22.46
CA ASN A 220 -13.35 18.36 -23.19
C ASN A 220 -13.68 17.21 -24.16
N ARG A 221 -12.68 16.46 -24.63
CA ARG A 221 -12.90 15.30 -25.50
C ARG A 221 -13.41 14.13 -24.68
N LEU A 222 -12.80 13.86 -23.52
CA LEU A 222 -13.26 12.83 -22.60
C LEU A 222 -14.71 13.08 -22.16
N LYS A 223 -15.06 14.35 -21.85
CA LYS A 223 -16.45 14.76 -21.57
C LYS A 223 -17.42 14.33 -22.67
N LYS A 224 -17.13 14.70 -23.93
CA LYS A 224 -17.98 14.37 -25.09
C LYS A 224 -18.06 12.85 -25.36
N LEU A 225 -16.97 12.12 -25.16
CA LEU A 225 -16.97 10.66 -25.34
C LEU A 225 -17.87 9.97 -24.30
N MET A 226 -17.89 10.50 -23.08
CA MET A 226 -18.73 9.96 -22.02
C MET A 226 -20.22 10.32 -22.21
N GLU A 227 -20.57 11.47 -22.78
CA GLU A 227 -21.97 11.80 -23.12
C GLU A 227 -22.62 10.76 -24.05
N GLN A 228 -21.81 9.98 -24.78
CA GLN A 228 -22.27 8.92 -25.67
C GLN A 228 -22.48 7.57 -24.97
N ASP A 229 -22.17 7.45 -23.67
CA ASP A 229 -22.28 6.23 -22.85
C ASP A 229 -21.61 4.99 -23.47
N LYS A 230 -20.49 5.18 -24.17
CA LYS A 230 -19.72 4.11 -24.79
C LYS A 230 -18.36 3.98 -24.12
N LEU A 231 -18.12 2.83 -23.49
CA LEU A 231 -16.84 2.57 -22.82
C LEU A 231 -15.66 2.44 -23.79
N LYS A 232 -15.81 1.70 -24.90
CA LYS A 232 -14.68 1.40 -25.81
C LYS A 232 -13.94 2.65 -26.32
N PRO A 233 -14.62 3.68 -26.85
CA PRO A 233 -13.95 4.91 -27.28
C PRO A 233 -13.22 5.65 -26.16
N VAL A 234 -13.77 5.60 -24.94
CA VAL A 234 -13.14 6.20 -23.75
C VAL A 234 -11.85 5.44 -23.41
N LEU A 235 -11.89 4.10 -23.34
CA LEU A 235 -10.71 3.29 -23.04
C LEU A 235 -9.65 3.37 -24.14
N GLU A 236 -10.04 3.41 -25.41
CA GLU A 236 -9.11 3.60 -26.54
C GLU A 236 -8.42 4.97 -26.46
N TYR A 237 -9.18 6.01 -26.10
CA TYR A 237 -8.64 7.35 -25.90
C TYR A 237 -7.64 7.39 -24.74
N LEU A 238 -8.00 6.81 -23.58
CA LEU A 238 -7.13 6.70 -22.42
C LEU A 238 -5.89 5.82 -22.72
N ALA A 239 -6.05 4.72 -23.47
CA ALA A 239 -4.94 3.86 -23.88
C ALA A 239 -3.97 4.60 -24.81
N LYS A 240 -4.47 5.45 -25.69
CA LYS A 240 -3.62 6.31 -26.53
C LYS A 240 -2.84 7.31 -25.68
N GLN A 241 -3.50 8.00 -24.75
CA GLN A 241 -2.83 8.92 -23.82
C GLN A 241 -1.79 8.18 -22.97
N TRP A 242 -2.11 6.99 -22.47
CA TRP A 242 -1.18 6.13 -21.72
C TRP A 242 0.05 5.80 -22.55
N ASN A 243 -0.14 5.33 -23.79
CA ASN A 243 0.96 5.02 -24.69
C ASN A 243 1.77 6.27 -25.09
N GLU A 244 1.15 7.44 -25.21
CA GLU A 244 1.82 8.71 -25.47
C GLU A 244 2.61 9.20 -24.26
N GLN A 245 2.11 9.01 -23.03
CA GLN A 245 2.84 9.25 -21.79
C GLN A 245 4.05 8.32 -21.67
N GLN A 246 3.90 7.06 -22.09
CA GLN A 246 5.00 6.08 -22.14
C GLN A 246 5.98 6.33 -23.32
N LYS A 247 5.58 7.08 -24.36
CA LYS A 247 6.41 7.44 -25.52
C LYS A 247 7.06 8.82 -25.39
N SER A 248 6.43 9.79 -24.74
CA SER A 248 7.00 11.11 -24.48
C SER A 248 8.17 11.03 -23.49
N THR A 249 8.23 9.98 -22.68
CA THR A 249 9.41 9.62 -21.88
C THR A 249 10.59 9.09 -22.73
N THR A 250 10.39 8.74 -24.01
CA THR A 250 11.41 8.25 -24.95
C THR A 250 11.78 9.22 -26.11
N SER A 251 11.13 10.39 -26.25
CA SER A 251 11.47 11.39 -27.28
C SER A 251 11.97 12.73 -26.68
N LYS A 252 13.21 13.12 -27.03
CA LYS A 252 13.85 14.41 -26.68
C LYS A 252 12.93 15.61 -27.01
N PRO A 253 12.71 16.58 -26.09
CA PRO A 253 12.09 17.84 -26.48
C PRO A 253 13.16 18.84 -26.94
N ALA A 254 12.99 19.30 -28.19
CA ALA A 254 13.64 20.49 -28.70
C ALA A 254 13.04 21.74 -28.03
N GLN A 255 13.92 22.69 -27.72
CA GLN A 255 13.62 23.99 -27.14
C GLN A 255 12.58 24.75 -27.97
N LYS A 256 11.47 25.16 -27.34
CA LYS A 256 10.68 26.31 -27.80
C LYS A 256 10.36 27.22 -26.61
N LYS A 257 10.92 28.42 -26.68
CA LYS A 257 10.62 29.59 -25.86
C LYS A 257 9.12 29.90 -25.91
N GLN A 258 8.52 30.21 -24.78
CA GLN A 258 7.28 31.00 -24.72
C GLN A 258 7.52 32.26 -23.86
N PRO A 259 6.96 33.42 -24.25
CA PRO A 259 7.11 34.65 -23.52
C PRO A 259 6.10 34.76 -22.36
N GLN A 260 6.53 35.50 -21.34
CA GLN A 260 5.78 35.95 -20.17
C GLN A 260 4.47 36.63 -20.55
N GLN A 261 3.37 36.24 -19.90
CA GLN A 261 2.30 37.17 -19.55
C GLN A 261 1.90 36.98 -18.10
N GLN A 262 2.01 38.09 -17.38
CA GLN A 262 1.59 38.30 -16.00
C GLN A 262 0.08 38.12 -15.87
N GLN A 263 -0.36 37.35 -14.87
CA GLN A 263 -1.60 37.64 -14.18
C GLN A 263 -1.34 37.52 -12.68
N GLN A 264 -1.36 38.69 -12.03
CA GLN A 264 -1.47 38.87 -10.60
C GLN A 264 -2.83 38.33 -10.14
N GLN A 265 -2.83 37.32 -9.29
CA GLN A 265 -3.84 37.17 -8.25
C GLN A 265 -3.11 36.84 -6.96
N GLN A 266 -3.17 37.78 -6.03
CA GLN A 266 -2.74 37.61 -4.64
C GLN A 266 -3.62 36.53 -4.00
N ALA A 267 -3.03 35.39 -3.69
CA ALA A 267 -3.50 34.50 -2.64
C ALA A 267 -2.47 34.60 -1.51
N GLU A 268 -2.93 34.98 -0.32
CA GLU A 268 -2.12 34.96 0.90
C GLU A 268 -1.60 33.53 1.13
N ALA A 269 -0.30 33.33 0.90
CA ALA A 269 0.38 32.08 1.18
C ALA A 269 0.71 32.03 2.68
N THR A 270 0.01 31.17 3.42
CA THR A 270 0.63 30.52 4.57
C THR A 270 1.84 29.73 4.06
N GLU A 271 3.05 30.14 4.41
CA GLU A 271 4.30 29.42 4.09
C GLU A 271 4.25 28.01 4.71
N GLN A 272 3.78 27.03 3.94
CA GLN A 272 3.87 25.62 4.31
C GLN A 272 5.33 25.19 4.14
N VAL A 273 5.96 24.77 5.24
CA VAL A 273 7.30 24.17 5.22
C VAL A 273 7.22 22.79 4.56
N GLN A 274 8.02 22.55 3.52
CA GLN A 274 8.01 21.31 2.73
C GLN A 274 9.27 20.46 2.98
N ASN A 275 9.19 19.15 2.78
CA ASN A 275 10.37 18.29 2.66
C ASN A 275 10.85 18.29 1.19
N LYS A 276 12.13 18.10 0.92
CA LYS A 276 12.64 18.07 -0.47
C LYS A 276 13.37 16.77 -0.77
N ILE A 277 13.08 16.18 -1.91
CA ILE A 277 13.91 15.13 -2.53
C ILE A 277 14.63 15.69 -3.74
N GLU A 278 15.95 15.53 -3.75
CA GLU A 278 16.76 15.80 -4.92
C GLU A 278 17.13 14.49 -5.62
N VAL A 279 16.85 14.37 -6.91
CA VAL A 279 17.23 13.18 -7.68
C VAL A 279 18.45 13.50 -8.54
N LEU A 280 19.59 12.90 -8.20
CA LEU A 280 20.84 13.00 -8.96
C LEU A 280 20.88 11.91 -10.03
N HIS A 281 20.87 12.35 -11.28
CA HIS A 281 21.10 11.51 -12.43
C HIS A 281 22.60 11.30 -12.67
N PHE A 282 22.95 10.26 -13.41
CA PHE A 282 24.32 9.84 -13.65
C PHE A 282 25.19 10.90 -14.33
N ASP A 283 26.35 11.23 -13.75
CA ASP A 283 27.45 11.90 -14.45
C ASP A 283 28.31 10.91 -15.22
N GLN A 284 28.73 11.28 -16.42
CA GLN A 284 29.63 10.47 -17.26
C GLN A 284 31.09 10.45 -16.76
N GLU A 285 31.43 11.20 -15.70
CA GLU A 285 32.79 11.26 -15.14
C GLU A 285 32.74 11.19 -13.60
N GLY A 286 33.47 10.23 -12.99
CA GLY A 286 33.66 10.15 -11.54
C GLY A 286 33.61 8.75 -10.90
N ASP A 287 33.57 8.72 -9.56
CA ASP A 287 33.55 7.54 -8.68
C ASP A 287 32.39 6.58 -8.99
N LEU A 288 32.68 5.30 -9.27
CA LEU A 288 31.68 4.27 -9.65
C LEU A 288 31.06 3.53 -8.45
N LYS A 289 31.47 3.86 -7.23
CA LYS A 289 31.11 3.16 -5.99
C LYS A 289 29.60 3.01 -5.79
N GLY A 290 29.11 1.77 -5.85
CA GLY A 290 27.69 1.43 -5.70
C GLY A 290 26.77 1.97 -6.81
N ARG A 291 27.31 2.61 -7.86
CA ARG A 291 26.53 3.20 -8.95
C ARG A 291 26.21 2.21 -10.05
N GLN A 292 27.08 1.23 -10.27
CA GLN A 292 26.90 0.16 -11.23
C GLN A 292 27.00 -1.20 -10.54
N ILE A 293 25.96 -2.02 -10.76
CA ILE A 293 25.86 -3.36 -10.23
C ILE A 293 25.71 -4.32 -11.42
N THR A 294 26.56 -5.35 -11.47
CA THR A 294 26.49 -6.40 -12.48
C THR A 294 25.81 -7.62 -11.89
N ILE A 295 24.73 -8.08 -12.53
CA ILE A 295 24.03 -9.33 -12.18
C ILE A 295 24.60 -10.46 -13.02
N LEU A 296 25.07 -11.52 -12.36
CA LEU A 296 25.54 -12.73 -13.03
C LEU A 296 24.40 -13.74 -13.25
N PRO A 297 24.40 -14.51 -14.36
CA PRO A 297 23.30 -15.43 -14.70
C PRO A 297 22.97 -16.46 -13.62
N ARG A 298 23.94 -16.83 -12.77
CA ARG A 298 23.76 -17.84 -11.71
C ARG A 298 22.70 -17.44 -10.69
N VAL A 299 22.58 -16.14 -10.40
CA VAL A 299 21.65 -15.65 -9.36
C VAL A 299 20.19 -15.64 -9.83
N ILE A 300 19.96 -15.67 -11.15
CA ILE A 300 18.62 -15.60 -11.75
C ILE A 300 17.74 -16.77 -11.29
N ASN A 301 18.32 -17.95 -11.08
CA ASN A 301 17.58 -19.15 -10.65
C ASN A 301 17.36 -19.24 -9.14
N VAL A 302 17.97 -18.34 -8.36
CA VAL A 302 17.90 -18.35 -6.89
C VAL A 302 17.10 -17.15 -6.38
N ARG A 303 17.45 -15.95 -6.84
CA ARG A 303 16.82 -14.69 -6.45
C ARG A 303 17.02 -13.62 -7.53
N PRO A 304 16.20 -13.62 -8.60
CA PRO A 304 16.48 -12.89 -9.83
C PRO A 304 16.34 -11.37 -9.76
N HIS A 305 15.57 -10.84 -8.82
CA HIS A 305 15.22 -9.41 -8.80
C HIS A 305 16.07 -8.64 -7.81
N LEU A 306 16.78 -7.62 -8.31
CA LEU A 306 17.57 -6.68 -7.53
C LEU A 306 17.25 -5.25 -8.00
N LEU A 307 16.92 -4.39 -7.03
CA LEU A 307 16.72 -2.96 -7.20
C LEU A 307 17.63 -2.22 -6.22
N CYS A 308 18.34 -1.19 -6.68
CA CYS A 308 19.30 -0.47 -5.86
C CYS A 308 19.07 1.05 -5.94
N CYS A 309 19.42 1.75 -4.88
CA CYS A 309 19.44 3.21 -4.83
C CYS A 309 20.58 3.66 -3.92
N ILE A 310 21.16 4.83 -4.19
CA ILE A 310 22.00 5.52 -3.21
C ILE A 310 21.17 6.65 -2.61
N VAL A 311 21.15 6.75 -1.28
CA VAL A 311 20.51 7.86 -0.57
C VAL A 311 21.61 8.65 0.13
N ARG A 312 21.73 9.94 -0.19
CA ARG A 312 22.68 10.87 0.41
C ARG A 312 21.96 11.89 1.27
N ASN A 313 22.74 12.65 2.04
CA ASN A 313 22.24 13.63 2.99
C ASN A 313 21.35 12.99 4.07
N VAL A 314 21.71 11.78 4.50
CA VAL A 314 21.00 11.09 5.57
C VAL A 314 21.53 11.56 6.93
N ASP A 315 20.63 11.99 7.82
CA ASP A 315 20.97 12.37 9.19
C ASP A 315 20.75 11.19 10.16
N LEU A 316 21.79 10.40 10.35
CA LEU A 316 21.87 9.38 11.41
C LEU A 316 22.62 9.87 12.66
N ALA A 317 23.18 11.08 12.62
CA ALA A 317 23.96 11.66 13.70
C ALA A 317 23.08 12.22 14.82
N THR A 318 21.91 12.78 14.45
CA THR A 318 20.92 13.26 15.42
C THR A 318 20.48 12.14 16.36
N THR A 319 20.40 12.47 17.66
CA THR A 319 20.17 11.49 18.72
C THR A 319 18.92 10.66 18.47
N GLY A 320 19.11 9.35 18.36
CA GLY A 320 18.03 8.38 18.15
C GLY A 320 17.69 8.09 16.69
N ASN A 321 18.17 8.87 15.71
CA ASN A 321 17.83 8.66 14.29
C ASN A 321 18.37 7.34 13.73
N LEU A 322 19.61 6.95 14.07
CA LEU A 322 20.13 5.63 13.72
C LEU A 322 19.22 4.50 14.23
N LYS A 323 18.75 4.59 15.48
CA LYS A 323 17.84 3.60 16.06
C LYS A 323 16.48 3.62 15.37
N LYS A 324 15.93 4.80 15.08
CA LYS A 324 14.68 4.95 14.31
C LYS A 324 14.80 4.31 12.93
N PHE A 325 15.89 4.57 12.20
CA PHE A 325 16.11 4.00 10.88
C PHE A 325 16.23 2.47 10.90
N LEU A 326 16.95 1.92 11.89
CA LEU A 326 17.07 0.48 12.06
C LEU A 326 15.72 -0.18 12.45
N ASN A 327 14.91 0.49 13.27
CA ASN A 327 13.57 0.01 13.64
C ASN A 327 12.63 0.01 12.43
N LEU A 328 12.64 1.08 11.64
CA LEU A 328 11.88 1.21 10.40
C LEU A 328 12.20 0.05 9.43
N GLN A 329 13.48 -0.32 9.29
CA GLN A 329 13.85 -1.48 8.49
C GLN A 329 13.25 -2.78 9.02
N ASN A 330 13.23 -2.98 10.34
CA ASN A 330 12.63 -4.17 10.96
C ASN A 330 11.11 -4.20 10.75
N GLU A 331 10.43 -3.07 10.89
CA GLU A 331 8.98 -2.95 10.65
C GLU A 331 8.63 -3.29 9.19
N LEU A 332 9.37 -2.74 8.22
CA LEU A 332 9.17 -3.07 6.81
C LEU A 332 9.54 -4.52 6.49
N HIS A 333 10.54 -5.10 7.16
CA HIS A 333 10.87 -6.52 7.04
C HIS A 333 9.73 -7.40 7.53
N ASP A 334 9.06 -7.02 8.63
CA ASP A 334 7.96 -7.78 9.22
C ASP A 334 6.66 -7.69 8.42
N ASP A 335 6.35 -6.51 7.88
CA ASP A 335 5.12 -6.21 7.16
C ASP A 335 5.25 -6.43 5.63
N ILE A 336 5.64 -5.40 4.88
CA ILE A 336 5.66 -5.40 3.40
C ILE A 336 6.61 -6.46 2.81
N CYS A 337 7.66 -6.86 3.53
CA CYS A 337 8.58 -7.92 3.09
C CYS A 337 8.17 -9.33 3.56
N GLN A 338 7.05 -9.47 4.28
CA GLN A 338 6.54 -10.71 4.84
C GLN A 338 7.60 -11.51 5.61
N LYS A 339 8.25 -10.88 6.60
CA LYS A 339 9.33 -11.47 7.41
C LYS A 339 10.48 -11.98 6.54
N ARG A 340 10.91 -11.14 5.61
CA ARG A 340 11.97 -11.36 4.61
C ARG A 340 11.68 -12.45 3.57
N THR A 341 10.52 -13.10 3.60
CA THR A 341 10.19 -14.16 2.64
C THR A 341 9.87 -13.61 1.25
N LEU A 342 9.24 -12.43 1.19
CA LEU A 342 8.83 -11.80 -0.07
C LEU A 342 9.94 -10.93 -0.67
N ALA A 343 10.59 -10.12 0.17
CA ALA A 343 11.66 -9.21 -0.22
C ALA A 343 12.70 -9.08 0.90
N THR A 344 13.89 -8.58 0.61
CA THR A 344 14.90 -8.31 1.64
C THR A 344 15.52 -6.95 1.36
N ILE A 345 15.48 -6.08 2.36
CA ILE A 345 16.15 -4.78 2.36
C ILE A 345 17.56 -4.98 2.94
N GLY A 346 18.58 -4.61 2.20
CA GLY A 346 19.95 -4.47 2.67
C GLY A 346 20.39 -3.00 2.62
N THR A 347 20.86 -2.46 3.73
CA THR A 347 21.41 -1.10 3.80
C THR A 347 22.87 -1.13 4.20
N HIS A 348 23.67 -0.35 3.49
CA HIS A 348 25.13 -0.37 3.59
C HIS A 348 25.66 1.06 3.67
N ASP A 349 26.64 1.30 4.54
CA ASP A 349 27.37 2.57 4.52
C ASP A 349 28.13 2.66 3.20
N LEU A 350 27.75 3.61 2.35
CA LEU A 350 28.34 3.77 1.04
C LEU A 350 29.84 3.97 1.16
N SER A 351 30.33 4.71 2.16
CA SER A 351 31.76 5.01 2.34
C SER A 351 32.62 3.76 2.58
N LEU A 352 32.04 2.65 3.01
CA LEU A 352 32.75 1.41 3.33
C LEU A 352 32.74 0.38 2.18
N ILE A 353 32.01 0.64 1.10
CA ILE A 353 31.93 -0.23 -0.08
C ILE A 353 33.06 0.11 -1.07
N SER A 354 33.50 -0.80 -1.94
CA SER A 354 34.52 -0.49 -2.96
C SER A 354 33.99 -0.69 -4.39
N GLY A 355 34.08 0.37 -5.21
CA GLY A 355 33.91 0.28 -6.66
C GLY A 355 32.59 -0.32 -7.16
N HIS A 356 32.69 -1.06 -8.27
CA HIS A 356 31.55 -1.74 -8.89
C HIS A 356 31.12 -2.95 -8.06
N LEU A 357 29.82 -3.23 -8.05
CA LEU A 357 29.27 -4.36 -7.28
C LEU A 357 28.86 -5.50 -8.20
N VAL A 358 28.96 -6.72 -7.68
CA VAL A 358 28.60 -7.94 -8.40
C VAL A 358 27.59 -8.72 -7.59
N TYR A 359 26.41 -8.94 -8.16
CA TYR A 359 25.35 -9.77 -7.59
C TYR A 359 25.39 -11.15 -8.25
N ASP A 360 25.74 -12.16 -7.47
CA ASP A 360 26.01 -13.51 -7.94
C ASP A 360 25.37 -14.56 -7.01
N ALA A 361 25.25 -15.81 -7.48
CA ALA A 361 24.99 -16.96 -6.62
C ALA A 361 26.15 -17.94 -6.68
N ARG A 362 26.76 -18.19 -5.51
CA ARG A 362 27.96 -19.04 -5.36
C ARG A 362 27.71 -20.18 -4.40
N ASP A 363 28.60 -21.15 -4.42
CA ASP A 363 28.62 -22.21 -3.41
C ASP A 363 28.77 -21.56 -2.02
N PRO A 364 27.86 -21.81 -1.06
CA PRO A 364 27.91 -21.18 0.24
C PRO A 364 29.14 -21.53 1.08
N ASP A 365 29.87 -22.59 0.74
CA ASP A 365 31.16 -22.91 1.36
C ASP A 365 32.29 -21.97 0.87
N GLU A 366 32.14 -21.37 -0.31
CA GLU A 366 33.07 -20.39 -0.89
C GLU A 366 32.75 -18.93 -0.51
N ILE A 367 31.57 -18.69 0.07
CA ILE A 367 31.12 -17.35 0.47
C ILE A 367 31.58 -17.10 1.92
N GLY A 368 32.67 -16.34 2.09
CA GLY A 368 33.12 -15.86 3.40
C GLY A 368 32.57 -14.47 3.74
N LEU A 369 32.00 -14.32 4.93
CA LEU A 369 31.61 -13.00 5.48
C LEU A 369 31.72 -12.94 7.00
N VAL A 370 31.82 -11.72 7.54
CA VAL A 370 31.65 -11.44 8.97
C VAL A 370 30.20 -10.96 9.15
N PRO A 371 29.28 -11.77 9.72
CA PRO A 371 27.87 -11.44 9.80
C PRO A 371 27.62 -10.26 10.76
N LEU A 372 26.76 -9.33 10.33
CA LEU A 372 26.40 -8.16 11.13
C LEU A 372 25.92 -8.54 12.54
N GLY A 373 26.54 -7.95 13.56
CA GLY A 373 26.16 -8.10 14.97
C GLY A 373 26.49 -9.46 15.61
N LYS A 374 27.24 -10.35 14.93
CA LYS A 374 27.59 -11.70 15.42
C LYS A 374 29.07 -11.85 15.82
N GLY A 375 29.79 -10.74 15.93
CA GLY A 375 31.20 -10.69 16.31
C GLY A 375 32.17 -10.65 15.12
N PRO A 376 33.49 -10.61 15.36
CA PRO A 376 34.49 -10.33 14.32
C PRO A 376 34.90 -11.56 13.48
N LYS A 377 34.29 -12.72 13.72
CA LYS A 377 34.73 -13.98 13.11
C LYS A 377 34.25 -14.09 11.66
N LEU A 378 35.19 -14.33 10.75
CA LEU A 378 34.88 -14.74 9.38
C LEU A 378 34.29 -16.15 9.39
N VAL A 379 33.14 -16.33 8.78
CA VAL A 379 32.45 -17.62 8.65
C VAL A 379 32.01 -17.84 7.21
N SER A 380 31.88 -19.11 6.81
CA SER A 380 31.24 -19.47 5.54
C SER A 380 29.74 -19.18 5.61
N ALA A 381 29.10 -18.95 4.47
CA ALA A 381 27.66 -18.81 4.39
C ALA A 381 26.94 -20.11 4.78
N ARG A 382 27.55 -21.27 4.50
CA ARG A 382 27.05 -22.59 4.92
C ARG A 382 26.99 -22.70 6.44
N ASP A 383 28.11 -22.50 7.13
CA ASP A 383 28.20 -22.60 8.59
C ASP A 383 27.24 -21.62 9.27
N PHE A 384 27.15 -20.40 8.72
CA PHE A 384 26.25 -19.37 9.24
C PHE A 384 24.78 -19.76 9.07
N TYR A 385 24.38 -20.26 7.90
CA TYR A 385 23.03 -20.74 7.64
C TYR A 385 22.64 -21.92 8.54
N ASP A 386 23.53 -22.90 8.68
CA ASP A 386 23.31 -24.06 9.54
C ASP A 386 23.16 -23.64 11.01
N GLN A 387 23.95 -22.66 11.46
CA GLN A 387 23.81 -22.10 12.79
C GLN A 387 22.45 -21.42 12.99
N LEU A 388 21.99 -20.62 12.02
CA LEU A 388 20.67 -19.98 12.08
C LEU A 388 19.54 -21.02 12.10
N CYS A 389 19.66 -22.09 11.33
CA CYS A 389 18.68 -23.19 11.33
C CYS A 389 18.63 -23.89 12.69
N ARG A 390 19.80 -24.20 13.29
CA ARG A 390 19.89 -24.79 14.63
C ARG A 390 19.28 -23.87 15.69
N ASP A 391 19.59 -22.57 15.65
CA ASP A 391 19.04 -21.58 16.59
C ASP A 391 17.51 -21.49 16.47
N ALA A 392 17.00 -21.44 15.24
CA ALA A 392 15.57 -21.38 14.95
C ALA A 392 14.81 -22.63 15.39
N GLU A 393 15.39 -23.82 15.21
CA GLU A 393 14.84 -25.08 15.70
C GLU A 393 14.86 -25.16 17.22
N HIS A 394 15.94 -24.72 17.85
CA HIS A 394 16.06 -24.68 19.29
C HIS A 394 14.98 -23.76 19.90
N GLU A 395 14.78 -22.57 19.31
CA GLU A 395 13.71 -21.65 19.72
C GLU A 395 12.32 -22.26 19.53
N ARG A 396 12.08 -22.96 18.41
CA ARG A 396 10.83 -23.68 18.15
C ARG A 396 10.55 -24.73 19.23
N LYS A 397 11.56 -25.52 19.60
CA LYS A 397 11.49 -26.55 20.64
C LYS A 397 11.23 -25.93 22.02
N LEU A 398 11.97 -24.88 22.39
CA LEU A 398 11.77 -24.15 23.65
C LEU A 398 10.35 -23.57 23.78
N LYS A 399 9.82 -22.99 22.69
CA LYS A 399 8.46 -22.42 22.65
C LYS A 399 7.37 -23.46 22.39
N LYS A 400 7.70 -24.76 22.35
CA LYS A 400 6.78 -25.89 22.08
C LYS A 400 5.89 -25.69 20.86
N ARG A 401 6.43 -25.13 19.77
CA ARG A 401 5.67 -24.85 18.53
C ARG A 401 5.79 -26.00 17.55
N ASN A 402 4.68 -26.33 16.87
CA ASN A 402 4.67 -27.35 15.83
C ASN A 402 5.43 -26.92 14.57
N GLN A 403 5.42 -25.63 14.24
CA GLN A 403 6.12 -25.05 13.09
C GLN A 403 7.15 -23.99 13.52
N LEU A 404 8.12 -23.71 12.65
CA LEU A 404 9.07 -22.61 12.83
C LEU A 404 8.33 -21.27 12.98
N SER A 405 8.90 -20.36 13.77
CA SER A 405 8.37 -19.00 13.91
C SER A 405 8.25 -18.35 12.53
N GLY A 406 7.19 -17.55 12.31
CA GLY A 406 7.05 -16.78 11.07
C GLY A 406 8.28 -15.94 10.75
N LEU A 407 9.02 -15.51 11.77
CA LEU A 407 10.27 -14.73 11.65
C LEU A 407 11.43 -15.52 11.03
N ASN A 408 11.46 -16.85 11.18
CA ASN A 408 12.54 -17.70 10.68
C ASN A 408 12.17 -18.40 9.37
N LYS A 409 10.99 -18.10 8.80
CA LYS A 409 10.52 -18.70 7.54
C LYS A 409 11.41 -18.35 6.35
N TYR A 410 12.11 -17.22 6.37
CA TYR A 410 13.03 -16.86 5.28
C TYR A 410 14.18 -17.86 5.09
N LEU A 411 14.53 -18.65 6.12
CA LEU A 411 15.56 -19.68 6.02
C LEU A 411 15.14 -20.78 5.03
N THR A 412 13.85 -21.10 4.93
CA THR A 412 13.37 -22.14 4.01
C THR A 412 13.55 -21.76 2.55
N LEU A 413 13.78 -20.47 2.23
CA LEU A 413 14.07 -20.03 0.87
C LEU A 413 15.39 -20.58 0.32
N LEU A 414 16.33 -20.89 1.21
CA LEU A 414 17.66 -21.38 0.84
C LEU A 414 17.86 -22.87 1.09
N GLN A 415 16.87 -23.55 1.69
CA GLN A 415 16.99 -24.95 2.12
C GLN A 415 17.33 -25.90 0.96
N ASP A 416 16.70 -25.72 -0.20
CA ASP A 416 16.88 -26.58 -1.36
C ASP A 416 17.77 -25.95 -2.44
N GLN A 417 18.48 -24.87 -2.11
CA GLN A 417 19.34 -24.13 -3.05
C GLN A 417 20.78 -24.62 -2.97
N THR A 418 21.35 -24.95 -4.13
CA THR A 418 22.76 -25.34 -4.23
C THR A 418 23.71 -24.16 -4.08
N ASN A 419 23.28 -22.98 -4.53
CA ASN A 419 24.05 -21.75 -4.49
C ASN A 419 23.28 -20.67 -3.70
N PHE A 420 24.00 -19.85 -2.94
CA PHE A 420 23.40 -18.74 -2.19
C PHE A 420 23.69 -17.41 -2.87
N PRO A 421 22.70 -16.49 -2.91
CA PRO A 421 22.88 -15.20 -3.54
C PRO A 421 23.72 -14.30 -2.64
N CYS A 422 24.68 -13.59 -3.21
CA CYS A 422 25.54 -12.66 -2.48
C CYS A 422 25.82 -11.43 -3.31
N LEU A 423 25.92 -10.27 -2.65
CA LEU A 423 26.43 -9.05 -3.24
C LEU A 423 27.86 -8.86 -2.77
N SER A 424 28.78 -8.71 -3.72
CA SER A 424 30.21 -8.50 -3.46
C SER A 424 30.68 -7.19 -4.08
N ASP A 425 31.71 -6.60 -3.49
CA ASP A 425 32.35 -5.41 -4.01
C ASP A 425 33.46 -5.74 -5.03
N GLN A 426 34.13 -4.71 -5.55
CA GLN A 426 35.19 -4.86 -6.56
C GLN A 426 36.40 -5.67 -6.05
N GLU A 427 36.63 -5.66 -4.74
CA GLU A 427 37.67 -6.46 -4.07
C GLU A 427 37.22 -7.91 -3.79
N ARG A 428 36.02 -8.30 -4.26
CA ARG A 428 35.37 -9.61 -4.08
C ARG A 428 34.98 -9.93 -2.64
N TYR A 429 34.96 -8.94 -1.76
CA TYR A 429 34.42 -9.12 -0.42
C TYR A 429 32.90 -9.07 -0.45
N VAL A 430 32.27 -10.00 0.26
CA VAL A 430 30.81 -10.08 0.38
C VAL A 430 30.33 -8.98 1.33
N ILE A 431 29.44 -8.12 0.84
CA ILE A 431 28.81 -7.06 1.63
C ILE A 431 27.38 -7.42 2.05
N SER A 432 26.73 -8.33 1.31
CA SER A 432 25.38 -8.82 1.62
C SER A 432 25.20 -10.29 1.26
N LEU A 433 24.42 -11.00 2.07
CA LEU A 433 24.00 -12.38 1.87
C LEU A 433 22.46 -12.48 2.01
N PRO A 434 21.68 -12.02 1.02
CA PRO A 434 20.22 -12.10 1.09
C PRO A 434 19.69 -13.55 1.08
N PRO A 435 18.57 -13.86 1.75
CA PRO A 435 17.81 -13.02 2.68
C PRO A 435 18.38 -13.02 4.12
N LEU A 436 19.58 -13.56 4.34
CA LEU A 436 20.11 -13.87 5.68
C LEU A 436 20.58 -12.64 6.45
N THR A 437 21.60 -11.93 5.94
CA THR A 437 22.24 -10.83 6.67
C THR A 437 23.16 -9.97 5.79
N ASN A 438 23.50 -8.79 6.28
CA ASN A 438 24.58 -7.95 5.75
C ASN A 438 25.91 -8.30 6.43
N ALA A 439 27.02 -7.86 5.82
CA ALA A 439 28.34 -7.96 6.44
C ALA A 439 28.61 -6.80 7.41
N GLU A 440 29.32 -7.08 8.51
CA GLU A 440 29.72 -6.08 9.51
C GLU A 440 30.55 -4.94 8.89
N ARG A 441 31.31 -5.23 7.82
CA ARG A 441 32.18 -4.24 7.17
C ARG A 441 31.44 -3.08 6.50
N SER A 442 30.16 -3.25 6.16
CA SER A 442 29.33 -2.21 5.54
C SER A 442 28.32 -1.62 6.52
N LYS A 443 28.52 -1.82 7.83
CA LYS A 443 27.59 -1.43 8.87
C LYS A 443 27.37 0.07 8.93
N LEU A 444 26.12 0.46 9.10
CA LEU A 444 25.74 1.84 9.36
C LEU A 444 26.17 2.30 10.75
N SER A 445 26.57 3.55 10.84
CA SER A 445 26.93 4.22 12.08
C SER A 445 26.28 5.60 12.14
N SER A 446 26.40 6.29 13.27
CA SER A 446 25.91 7.66 13.42
C SER A 446 26.64 8.66 12.50
N THR A 447 27.79 8.31 11.95
CA THR A 447 28.54 9.16 11.01
C THR A 447 28.20 8.86 9.55
N THR A 448 27.35 7.88 9.27
CA THR A 448 26.95 7.52 7.91
C THR A 448 26.04 8.61 7.32
N ASP A 449 26.48 9.21 6.21
CA ASP A 449 25.75 10.25 5.48
C ASP A 449 25.20 9.78 4.12
N SER A 450 25.79 8.71 3.57
CA SER A 450 25.39 8.12 2.31
C SER A 450 25.17 6.62 2.48
N ILE A 451 23.99 6.16 2.12
CA ILE A 451 23.55 4.77 2.27
C ILE A 451 23.34 4.18 0.89
N PHE A 452 24.01 3.06 0.62
CA PHE A 452 23.66 2.19 -0.50
C PHE A 452 22.55 1.25 -0.04
N ILE A 453 21.41 1.27 -0.74
CA ILE A 453 20.25 0.45 -0.45
C ILE A 453 20.11 -0.57 -1.57
N GLU A 454 20.01 -1.83 -1.20
CA GLU A 454 19.61 -2.92 -2.09
C GLU A 454 18.29 -3.53 -1.63
N ILE A 455 17.46 -3.91 -2.59
CA ILE A 455 16.25 -4.68 -2.35
C ILE A 455 16.24 -5.87 -3.29
N THR A 456 16.20 -7.07 -2.70
CA THR A 456 16.17 -8.32 -3.45
C THR A 456 14.84 -9.04 -3.27
N SER A 457 14.33 -9.68 -4.32
CA SER A 457 13.14 -10.53 -4.27
C SER A 457 13.30 -11.76 -5.15
N GLY A 458 12.69 -12.87 -4.70
CA GLY A 458 12.55 -14.08 -5.50
C GLY A 458 11.34 -14.07 -6.44
N GLN A 459 10.40 -13.12 -6.28
CA GLN A 459 9.09 -13.17 -6.92
C GLN A 459 8.91 -12.17 -8.08
N SER A 460 9.15 -10.86 -7.84
CA SER A 460 9.00 -9.86 -8.90
C SER A 460 9.81 -8.59 -8.64
N MET A 461 10.09 -7.83 -9.71
CA MET A 461 10.71 -6.50 -9.62
C MET A 461 9.77 -5.44 -9.00
N ASP A 462 8.46 -5.59 -9.20
CA ASP A 462 7.46 -4.65 -8.67
C ASP A 462 7.39 -4.71 -7.14
N ILE A 463 7.63 -5.89 -6.55
CA ILE A 463 7.83 -6.01 -5.10
C ILE A 463 9.03 -5.16 -4.67
N CYS A 464 10.16 -5.25 -5.37
CA CYS A 464 11.34 -4.46 -5.02
C CYS A 464 11.07 -2.96 -5.07
N ARG A 465 10.34 -2.48 -6.10
CA ARG A 465 9.97 -1.06 -6.23
C ARG A 465 9.06 -0.60 -5.10
N ARG A 466 8.01 -1.36 -4.78
CA ARG A 466 7.10 -1.04 -3.66
C ARG A 466 7.81 -0.95 -2.32
N VAL A 467 8.73 -1.88 -2.04
CA VAL A 467 9.51 -1.86 -0.79
C VAL A 467 10.48 -0.67 -0.78
N MET A 468 11.09 -0.31 -1.93
CA MET A 468 11.94 0.88 -2.04
C MET A 468 11.16 2.15 -1.76
N ASP A 469 9.98 2.30 -2.37
CA ASP A 469 9.12 3.45 -2.16
C ASP A 469 8.67 3.56 -0.70
N ALA A 470 8.25 2.46 -0.07
CA ALA A 470 7.87 2.43 1.34
C ALA A 470 9.02 2.87 2.26
N LEU A 471 10.24 2.39 2.00
CA LEU A 471 11.43 2.78 2.74
C LEU A 471 11.73 4.27 2.59
N LEU A 472 11.75 4.79 1.36
CA LEU A 472 12.04 6.20 1.09
C LEU A 472 10.98 7.13 1.68
N ARG A 473 9.69 6.77 1.59
CA ARG A 473 8.57 7.47 2.24
C ARG A 473 8.79 7.60 3.73
N GLN A 474 9.05 6.47 4.40
CA GLN A 474 9.21 6.49 5.83
C GLN A 474 10.49 7.21 6.28
N MET A 475 11.56 7.21 5.46
CA MET A 475 12.75 8.01 5.74
C MET A 475 12.43 9.51 5.83
N ILE A 476 11.61 10.04 4.92
CA ILE A 476 11.20 11.45 4.94
C ILE A 476 10.25 11.71 6.11
N GLN A 477 9.23 10.86 6.29
CA GLN A 477 8.24 11.03 7.37
C GLN A 477 8.87 11.03 8.77
N ASN A 478 10.00 10.34 8.93
CA ASN A 478 10.74 10.26 10.20
C ASN A 478 11.88 11.28 10.32
N ASP A 479 11.94 12.29 9.43
CA ASP A 479 12.96 13.35 9.43
C ASP A 479 14.40 12.81 9.38
N LEU A 480 14.65 11.81 8.53
CA LEU A 480 15.98 11.23 8.37
C LEU A 480 16.85 11.94 7.33
N GLY A 481 16.36 13.02 6.71
CA GLY A 481 17.16 13.92 5.87
C GLY A 481 17.88 15.00 6.67
N LYS A 482 19.01 15.49 6.16
CA LYS A 482 19.68 16.68 6.71
C LYS A 482 18.77 17.90 6.60
N LYS A 483 18.75 18.72 7.64
CA LYS A 483 17.98 19.97 7.67
C LYS A 483 18.50 20.96 6.63
N SER A 484 17.59 21.64 5.94
CA SER A 484 17.95 22.72 5.01
C SER A 484 18.13 24.05 5.74
N ASN A 485 18.93 24.94 5.17
CA ASN A 485 19.05 26.34 5.59
C ASN A 485 18.01 27.25 4.89
N GLU A 486 17.25 26.71 3.93
CA GLU A 486 16.20 27.44 3.22
C GLU A 486 14.95 27.56 4.09
N SER A 487 14.36 28.76 4.16
CA SER A 487 13.25 29.09 5.09
C SER A 487 12.01 28.19 4.93
N ASN A 488 11.82 27.63 3.73
CA ASN A 488 10.62 26.86 3.37
C ASN A 488 10.87 25.36 3.24
N ILE A 489 12.09 24.88 3.54
CA ILE A 489 12.46 23.46 3.42
C ILE A 489 12.89 22.89 4.77
N ARG A 490 12.17 21.88 5.26
CA ARG A 490 12.46 21.22 6.54
C ARG A 490 13.69 20.31 6.48
N GLN A 491 13.77 19.47 5.45
CA GLN A 491 14.83 18.49 5.25
C GLN A 491 15.07 18.22 3.77
N ILE A 492 16.28 17.78 3.43
CA ILE A 492 16.66 17.36 2.08
C ILE A 492 17.19 15.92 2.14
N LEU A 493 16.62 15.05 1.31
CA LEU A 493 17.18 13.74 0.99
C LEU A 493 17.55 13.69 -0.49
N THR A 494 18.76 13.23 -0.79
CA THR A 494 19.25 13.21 -2.16
C THR A 494 19.34 11.77 -2.66
N LEU A 495 18.48 11.40 -3.60
CA LEU A 495 18.47 10.08 -4.23
C LEU A 495 19.38 10.10 -5.44
N GLN A 496 20.42 9.27 -5.40
CA GLN A 496 21.30 9.06 -6.53
C GLN A 496 20.95 7.77 -7.26
N GLN A 497 20.79 7.90 -8.57
CA GLN A 497 20.43 6.80 -9.45
C GLN A 497 21.53 5.74 -9.53
N THR A 498 21.14 4.47 -9.48
CA THR A 498 22.01 3.32 -9.76
C THR A 498 21.59 2.60 -11.05
N LYS A 499 22.54 1.88 -11.65
CA LYS A 499 22.34 1.05 -12.84
C LYS A 499 22.67 -0.40 -12.52
N VAL A 500 21.73 -1.26 -12.81
CA VAL A 500 21.87 -2.71 -12.72
C VAL A 500 21.98 -3.25 -14.15
N VAL A 501 23.09 -3.88 -14.47
CA VAL A 501 23.40 -4.44 -15.80
C VAL A 501 23.59 -5.95 -15.71
N ASP A 502 23.46 -6.67 -16.83
CA ASP A 502 23.91 -8.08 -16.88
C ASP A 502 25.41 -8.21 -17.11
N ASP A 503 25.88 -9.45 -17.16
CA ASP A 503 27.25 -9.87 -17.46
C ASP A 503 27.77 -9.36 -18.82
N LYS A 504 26.87 -8.97 -19.74
CA LYS A 504 27.19 -8.37 -21.04
C LYS A 504 27.15 -6.83 -21.01
N GLY A 505 26.85 -6.23 -19.86
CA GLY A 505 26.73 -4.78 -19.70
C GLY A 505 25.40 -4.20 -20.20
N GLN A 506 24.41 -5.03 -20.53
CA GLN A 506 23.07 -4.56 -20.92
C GLN A 506 22.29 -4.14 -19.67
N LEU A 507 21.71 -2.94 -19.71
CA LEU A 507 20.88 -2.42 -18.63
C LEU A 507 19.66 -3.32 -18.38
N LYS A 508 19.51 -3.78 -17.14
CA LYS A 508 18.33 -4.52 -16.64
C LYS A 508 17.39 -3.60 -15.88
N THR A 509 17.94 -2.80 -14.98
CA THR A 509 17.14 -1.94 -14.11
C THR A 509 17.92 -0.67 -13.79
N THR A 510 17.18 0.41 -13.57
CA THR A 510 17.72 1.65 -13.03
C THR A 510 16.69 2.25 -12.09
N PHE A 511 17.17 2.82 -10.98
CA PHE A 511 16.33 3.43 -9.97
C PHE A 511 17.07 4.55 -9.23
N PRO A 512 16.39 5.66 -8.90
CA PRO A 512 15.06 6.02 -9.38
C PRO A 512 15.09 6.37 -10.88
N SER A 513 14.11 5.89 -11.64
CA SER A 513 13.89 6.26 -13.04
C SER A 513 12.83 7.37 -13.14
N ARG A 514 12.46 7.77 -14.37
CA ARG A 514 11.46 8.83 -14.57
C ARG A 514 10.06 8.45 -14.09
N THR A 515 9.74 7.16 -14.08
CA THR A 515 8.45 6.57 -13.67
C THR A 515 8.50 6.00 -12.25
N ASP A 516 9.54 6.35 -11.48
CA ASP A 516 9.64 6.00 -10.07
C ASP A 516 9.40 7.27 -9.24
N LEU A 517 9.03 7.07 -7.97
CA LEU A 517 8.70 8.13 -7.01
C LEU A 517 7.39 8.88 -7.33
N ASP A 518 6.50 8.30 -8.13
CA ASP A 518 5.19 8.89 -8.52
C ASP A 518 4.33 9.29 -7.32
N TRP A 519 4.57 8.64 -6.17
CA TRP A 519 3.88 8.92 -4.94
C TRP A 519 4.17 10.26 -4.27
N ILE A 520 5.27 10.90 -4.65
CA ILE A 520 5.64 12.19 -4.08
C ILE A 520 4.79 13.31 -4.69
N GLU A 521 4.43 13.19 -5.97
CA GLU A 521 3.54 14.14 -6.66
C GLU A 521 2.12 14.12 -6.09
N ILE A 522 1.71 13.01 -5.46
CA ILE A 522 0.41 12.81 -4.80
C ILE A 522 0.38 13.45 -3.38
N SER A 523 1.52 13.86 -2.82
CA SER A 523 1.64 14.28 -1.40
C SER A 523 1.11 15.69 -1.05
N GLN A 524 0.20 16.26 -1.84
CA GLN A 524 -0.48 17.55 -1.62
C GLN A 524 0.43 18.68 -1.10
N GLY A 525 1.61 18.86 -1.72
CA GLY A 525 2.51 19.98 -1.41
C GLY A 525 3.35 19.84 -0.13
N SER A 526 3.41 18.66 0.50
CA SER A 526 4.28 18.45 1.67
C SER A 526 5.71 18.00 1.32
N ILE A 527 5.93 17.48 0.11
CA ILE A 527 7.23 17.02 -0.38
C ILE A 527 7.46 17.54 -1.81
N ALA A 528 8.50 18.34 -2.02
CA ALA A 528 8.95 18.82 -3.32
C ALA A 528 10.00 17.86 -3.92
N ILE A 529 9.91 17.54 -5.22
CA ILE A 529 10.99 16.85 -5.94
C ILE A 529 11.72 17.84 -6.84
N GLU A 530 13.03 17.86 -6.74
CA GLU A 530 13.90 18.49 -7.73
C GLU A 530 14.72 17.41 -8.44
N ARG A 531 14.44 17.18 -9.72
CA ARG A 531 15.25 16.28 -10.55
C ARG A 531 16.43 17.07 -11.12
N LEU A 532 17.58 16.96 -10.45
CA LEU A 532 18.82 17.55 -10.91
C LEU A 532 19.39 16.68 -12.04
N TYR A 533 19.32 17.23 -13.25
CA TYR A 533 20.08 16.72 -14.38
C TYR A 533 21.39 17.50 -14.40
N SER A 534 22.52 16.81 -14.46
CA SER A 534 23.77 17.51 -14.75
C SER A 534 23.63 18.23 -16.09
N ASP A 535 23.77 19.54 -16.04
CA ASP A 535 23.94 20.35 -17.23
C ASP A 535 25.18 19.85 -17.97
N LYS A 536 25.05 19.71 -19.29
CA LYS A 536 26.14 19.37 -20.19
C LYS A 536 27.23 20.42 -20.21
#